data_AF-A0A7S2VPE1-F1
#
_entry.id   AF-A0A7S2VPE1-F1
#
_cell.length_a   1.000
_cell.length_b   1.000
_cell.length_c   1.000
_cell.angle_alpha   90.00
_cell.angle_beta   90.00
_cell.angle_gamma   90.00
#
_symmetry.space_group_name_H-M   'P 1'
#
loop_
_entity.id
_entity.type
_entity.pdbx_description
1 polymer ?
#
loop_
_entity_poly.entity_id
_entity_poly.type
_entity_poly.pdbx_seq_one_letter_code
_entity_poly.pdbx_strand_id
1 'polypeptide(L)'
;MTADHAFCLDSPRRNDQGGRIHLWACDASNLNQQWLYNQTAGLLKNLQGMCVDAYDRNTVGAGIHMWDCSDDNWNQQWLFGGAAPEPAHIRSKTGICLAAMEPSADRGRVRMQRCDGSLQGQQWLYDRETGLVRINGGFCLDAPQPNASGGKVHMWRCLRGVRGQQWDYDPRAGQLKSRYGLCVDAYRNNDPGSGVHMWPCSEGNWNQMWVFGGAEEIGGVLLRSVSRDSCVESADFAANGGEIGLAPCNPAAESQLWVTDSASGLARLRYGICLDAPFRSRRGSSLHVWDCNFANRNQHWEYNTSTMQLVSKYGGLCVAAEQDALALEECDPSDDAQRWRLE
;
A
#
# COMPACT_ATOMS: atom_id res chain seq x y z
N MET A 1 28.09 24.92 1.40
CA MET A 1 27.03 25.38 0.50
C MET A 1 26.17 26.35 1.31
N THR A 2 26.14 27.60 0.89
CA THR A 2 25.54 28.75 1.56
C THR A 2 24.02 28.73 1.39
N ALA A 3 23.28 28.57 2.48
CA ALA A 3 21.87 28.90 2.54
C ALA A 3 21.73 30.15 3.42
N ASP A 4 21.20 31.19 2.80
CA ASP A 4 20.85 32.48 3.37
C ASP A 4 19.74 32.30 4.40
N HIS A 5 20.06 32.28 5.70
CA HIS A 5 19.07 32.18 6.77
C HIS A 5 19.17 33.43 7.65
N ALA A 6 18.39 34.45 7.32
CA ALA A 6 18.33 35.71 8.08
C ALA A 6 17.73 35.55 9.50
N PHE A 7 17.08 34.42 9.79
CA PHE A 7 16.42 34.18 11.06
C PHE A 7 16.66 32.75 11.58
N CYS A 8 16.77 32.63 12.90
CA CYS A 8 16.97 31.41 13.65
C CYS A 8 15.77 31.15 14.56
N LEU A 9 15.52 29.88 14.89
CA LEU A 9 14.52 29.48 15.87
C LEU A 9 14.91 30.04 17.24
N ASP A 10 14.03 30.82 17.86
CA ASP A 10 14.29 31.53 19.12
C ASP A 10 13.12 31.36 20.09
N SER A 11 13.44 31.02 21.35
CA SER A 11 12.49 31.11 22.45
C SER A 11 13.05 31.94 23.61
N PRO A 12 12.60 33.19 23.80
CA PRO A 12 13.03 34.02 24.92
C PRO A 12 12.54 33.49 26.28
N ARG A 13 11.46 32.71 26.24
CA ARG A 13 10.87 32.03 27.40
C ARG A 13 11.14 30.52 27.35
N ARG A 14 12.37 30.13 27.02
CA ARG A 14 12.82 28.73 26.88
C ARG A 14 12.62 27.86 28.13
N ASN A 15 12.38 28.46 29.29
CA ASN A 15 12.20 27.80 30.58
C ASN A 15 10.77 27.91 31.14
N ASP A 16 9.86 28.60 30.46
CA ASP A 16 8.47 28.76 30.92
C ASP A 16 7.55 27.81 30.14
N GLN A 17 6.71 27.03 30.83
CA GLN A 17 5.72 26.17 30.15
C GLN A 17 4.80 27.03 29.29
N GLY A 18 4.67 26.67 28.00
CA GLY A 18 3.95 27.47 27.01
C GLY A 18 4.77 28.65 26.46
N GLY A 19 6.08 28.70 26.73
CA GLY A 19 6.99 29.72 26.21
C GLY A 19 6.91 29.82 24.69
N ARG A 20 6.70 31.04 24.17
CA ARG A 20 6.57 31.25 22.73
C ARG A 20 7.86 30.89 22.00
N ILE A 21 7.71 30.26 20.85
CA ILE A 21 8.77 30.05 19.87
C ILE A 21 8.48 30.93 18.65
N HIS A 22 9.52 31.51 18.06
CA HIS A 22 9.43 32.35 16.88
C HIS A 22 10.74 32.34 16.09
N LEU A 23 10.76 33.03 14.95
CA LEU A 23 11.97 33.29 14.19
C LEU A 23 12.51 34.67 14.58
N TRP A 24 13.81 34.75 14.87
CA TRP A 24 14.51 35.99 15.24
C TRP A 24 15.89 36.07 14.59
N ALA A 25 16.47 37.26 14.52
CA ALA A 25 17.80 37.44 13.94
C ALA A 25 18.81 36.50 14.61
N CYS A 26 19.61 35.81 13.80
CA CYS A 26 20.54 34.80 14.27
C CYS A 26 21.69 35.41 15.07
N ASP A 27 21.92 34.89 16.28
CA ASP A 27 23.06 35.21 17.14
C ASP A 27 23.56 33.90 17.79
N ALA A 28 24.76 33.47 17.41
CA ALA A 28 25.36 32.23 17.90
C ALA A 28 25.61 32.23 19.43
N SER A 29 25.69 33.41 20.06
CA SER A 29 25.84 33.56 21.51
C SER A 29 24.51 33.57 22.25
N ASN A 30 23.39 33.71 21.54
CA ASN A 30 22.06 33.74 22.15
C ASN A 30 21.60 32.33 22.53
N LEU A 31 21.54 32.08 23.84
CA LEU A 31 21.12 30.80 24.43
C LEU A 31 19.68 30.40 24.05
N ASN A 32 18.82 31.37 23.68
CA ASN A 32 17.46 31.10 23.21
C ASN A 32 17.42 30.42 21.82
N GLN A 33 18.54 30.46 21.09
CA GLN A 33 18.70 29.97 19.72
C GLN A 33 19.58 28.73 19.62
N GLN A 34 20.05 28.21 20.75
CA GLN A 34 20.88 27.01 20.80
C GLN A 34 20.01 25.79 21.06
N TRP A 35 19.99 24.87 20.09
CA TRP A 35 19.12 23.69 20.11
C TRP A 35 19.94 22.42 19.95
N LEU A 36 19.54 21.37 20.67
CA LEU A 36 20.05 20.01 20.56
C LEU A 36 18.92 19.13 20.02
N TYR A 37 19.13 18.55 18.85
CA TYR A 37 18.27 17.49 18.35
C TYR A 37 18.81 16.13 18.79
N ASN A 38 18.01 15.40 19.55
CA ASN A 38 18.32 14.02 19.88
C ASN A 38 17.65 13.11 18.84
N GLN A 39 18.43 12.61 17.89
CA GLN A 39 17.96 11.71 16.82
C GLN A 39 17.25 10.47 17.36
N THR A 40 17.76 9.89 18.46
CA THR A 40 17.09 8.76 19.09
C THR A 40 15.76 9.20 19.66
N ALA A 41 15.71 10.29 20.44
CA ALA A 41 14.52 10.82 21.13
C ALA A 41 13.53 11.57 20.24
N GLY A 42 13.91 11.93 19.01
CA GLY A 42 13.15 12.86 18.18
C GLY A 42 12.93 14.24 18.82
N LEU A 43 13.53 14.51 19.98
CA LEU A 43 13.30 15.73 20.73
C LEU A 43 14.20 16.84 20.20
N LEU A 44 13.59 17.98 19.90
CA LEU A 44 14.30 19.24 19.68
C LEU A 44 14.27 20.03 20.98
N LYS A 45 15.37 20.00 21.72
CA LYS A 45 15.51 20.61 23.04
C LYS A 45 16.32 21.89 22.95
N ASN A 46 15.92 22.97 23.62
CA ASN A 46 16.84 24.09 23.81
C ASN A 46 18.00 23.65 24.73
N LEU A 47 19.25 23.95 24.36
CA LEU A 47 20.45 23.48 25.06
C LEU A 47 20.42 23.77 26.57
N GLN A 48 19.76 24.86 26.97
CA GLN A 48 19.55 25.27 28.36
C GLN A 48 18.07 25.56 28.66
N GLY A 49 17.17 24.72 28.15
CA GLY A 49 15.75 24.85 28.41
C GLY A 49 14.93 23.61 28.07
N MET A 50 13.68 23.85 27.75
CA MET A 50 12.66 22.85 27.47
C MET A 50 12.67 22.36 26.01
N CYS A 51 11.71 21.49 25.66
CA CYS A 51 11.55 20.92 24.33
C CYS A 51 10.50 21.69 23.51
N VAL A 52 10.65 21.64 22.20
CA VAL A 52 9.65 22.14 21.25
C VAL A 52 8.45 21.19 21.22
N ASP A 53 7.27 21.71 21.51
CA ASP A 53 6.00 20.99 21.61
C ASP A 53 4.98 21.57 20.61
N ALA A 54 4.35 20.69 19.84
CA ALA A 54 3.27 21.00 18.93
C ALA A 54 1.93 20.50 19.49
N TYR A 55 1.46 21.09 20.58
CA TYR A 55 0.26 20.63 21.31
C TYR A 55 -0.93 20.29 20.41
N ASP A 56 -1.24 21.17 19.44
CA ASP A 56 -2.32 20.98 18.46
C ASP A 56 -1.78 20.57 17.07
N ARG A 57 -0.87 19.60 17.05
CA ARG A 57 -0.20 19.02 15.87
C ARG A 57 -1.11 18.54 14.74
N ASN A 58 -2.39 18.30 15.01
CA ASN A 58 -3.34 17.83 14.00
C ASN A 58 -4.06 19.00 13.29
N THR A 59 -3.82 20.24 13.72
CA THR A 59 -4.45 21.44 13.18
C THR A 59 -3.46 22.24 12.35
N VAL A 60 -3.77 22.44 11.07
CA VAL A 60 -2.94 23.23 10.16
C VAL A 60 -2.88 24.69 10.65
N GLY A 61 -1.67 25.21 10.79
CA GLY A 61 -1.43 26.58 11.28
C GLY A 61 -1.37 26.71 12.81
N ALA A 62 -1.52 25.62 13.56
CA ALA A 62 -1.29 25.63 15.01
C ALA A 62 0.17 25.99 15.34
N GLY A 63 0.34 26.75 16.42
CA GLY A 63 1.65 27.18 16.90
C GLY A 63 2.40 26.10 17.68
N ILE A 64 3.72 26.27 17.77
CA ILE A 64 4.61 25.49 18.64
C ILE A 64 5.01 26.31 19.87
N HIS A 65 5.31 25.64 20.98
CA HIS A 65 5.75 26.29 22.22
C HIS A 65 6.76 25.44 22.99
N MET A 66 7.31 26.00 24.05
CA MET A 66 8.24 25.32 24.97
C MET A 66 7.48 24.53 26.02
N TRP A 67 7.78 23.24 26.15
CA TRP A 67 7.18 22.38 27.16
C TRP A 67 8.17 21.38 27.73
N ASP A 68 7.89 20.87 28.93
CA ASP A 68 8.75 19.88 29.59
C ASP A 68 9.00 18.70 28.66
N CYS A 69 10.28 18.37 28.50
CA CYS A 69 10.71 17.31 27.61
C CYS A 69 10.16 15.97 28.06
N SER A 70 9.47 15.29 27.16
CA SER A 70 8.99 13.94 27.36
C SER A 70 9.22 13.12 26.10
N ASP A 71 10.09 12.13 26.20
CA ASP A 71 10.38 11.21 25.10
C ASP A 71 9.12 10.41 24.68
N ASP A 72 8.16 10.22 25.59
CA ASP A 72 6.88 9.54 25.32
C ASP A 72 5.80 10.49 24.78
N ASN A 73 6.07 11.79 24.71
CA ASN A 73 5.14 12.77 24.19
C ASN A 73 5.33 12.96 22.68
N TRP A 74 4.45 12.34 21.89
CA TRP A 74 4.55 12.35 20.43
C TRP A 74 4.53 13.75 19.81
N ASN A 75 3.83 14.70 20.43
CA ASN A 75 3.76 16.06 19.89
C ASN A 75 5.07 16.86 20.06
N GLN A 76 6.07 16.29 20.75
CA GLN A 76 7.43 16.82 20.86
C GLN A 76 8.43 16.08 19.97
N GLN A 77 7.96 15.12 19.15
CA GLN A 77 8.83 14.32 18.31
C GLN A 77 8.88 14.87 16.88
N TRP A 78 10.08 15.21 16.45
CA TRP A 78 10.39 15.84 15.18
C TRP A 78 11.29 14.93 14.35
N LEU A 79 11.05 14.89 13.03
CA LEU A 79 12.01 14.38 12.07
C LEU A 79 12.89 15.56 11.65
N PHE A 80 14.19 15.49 11.90
CA PHE A 80 15.12 16.59 11.66
C PHE A 80 16.22 16.15 10.68
N GLY A 81 16.19 16.72 9.47
CA GLY A 81 17.09 16.35 8.37
C GLY A 81 16.54 15.19 7.53
N GLY A 82 16.58 15.33 6.21
CA GLY A 82 15.97 14.40 5.24
C GLY A 82 14.64 14.91 4.69
N ALA A 83 14.21 14.38 3.53
CA ALA A 83 12.84 14.55 3.08
C ALA A 83 11.93 13.83 4.08
N ALA A 84 10.90 14.52 4.60
CA ALA A 84 9.86 13.82 5.35
C ALA A 84 9.33 12.67 4.47
N PRO A 85 9.09 11.47 5.02
CA PRO A 85 8.43 10.44 4.24
C PRO A 85 7.10 11.02 3.77
N GLU A 86 6.86 10.97 2.46
CA GLU A 86 5.57 11.37 1.91
C GLU A 86 4.52 10.32 2.29
N PRO A 87 3.28 10.72 2.61
CA PRO A 87 2.21 9.76 2.85
C PRO A 87 2.04 8.85 1.64
N ALA A 88 2.02 7.54 1.89
CA ALA A 88 1.89 6.51 0.88
C ALA A 88 0.84 5.49 1.28
N HIS A 89 0.26 4.82 0.29
CA HIS A 89 -0.48 3.60 0.52
C HIS A 89 0.47 2.43 0.77
N ILE A 90 0.04 1.48 1.60
CA ILE A 90 0.64 0.15 1.71
C ILE A 90 -0.29 -0.79 0.96
N ARG A 91 0.03 -1.10 -0.29
CA ARG A 91 -0.85 -1.82 -1.20
C ARG A 91 -0.43 -3.28 -1.34
N SER A 92 -1.37 -4.21 -1.27
CA SER A 92 -1.13 -5.61 -1.61
C SER A 92 -0.84 -5.76 -3.11
N LYS A 93 -0.33 -6.93 -3.50
CA LYS A 93 -0.11 -7.24 -4.93
C LYS A 93 -1.39 -7.32 -5.77
N THR A 94 -2.54 -7.59 -5.16
CA THR A 94 -3.86 -7.57 -5.82
C THR A 94 -4.45 -6.16 -5.91
N GLY A 95 -3.85 -5.20 -5.21
CA GLY A 95 -4.21 -3.80 -5.34
C GLY A 95 -5.08 -3.22 -4.25
N ILE A 96 -5.34 -3.99 -3.19
CA ILE A 96 -6.11 -3.54 -2.03
C ILE A 96 -5.15 -2.95 -1.00
N CYS A 97 -5.54 -1.87 -0.36
CA CYS A 97 -4.70 -1.15 0.59
C CYS A 97 -4.88 -1.66 2.02
N LEU A 98 -3.79 -1.66 2.78
CA LEU A 98 -3.81 -1.72 4.23
C LEU A 98 -4.39 -0.41 4.75
N ALA A 99 -5.42 -0.50 5.59
CA ALA A 99 -6.16 0.66 6.05
C ALA A 99 -6.43 0.58 7.55
N ALA A 100 -6.12 1.67 8.25
CA ALA A 100 -6.54 1.91 9.63
C ALA A 100 -7.99 2.39 9.62
N MET A 101 -8.91 1.57 10.13
CA MET A 101 -10.35 1.89 10.18
C MET A 101 -10.64 2.97 11.23
N GLU A 102 -9.97 2.88 12.37
CA GLU A 102 -10.02 3.85 13.45
C GLU A 102 -8.60 4.43 13.67
N PRO A 103 -8.14 5.35 12.79
CA PRO A 103 -6.76 5.78 12.72
C PRO A 103 -6.21 6.34 14.04
N SER A 104 -7.04 7.10 14.78
CA SER A 104 -6.64 7.82 15.99
C SER A 104 -7.13 7.16 17.29
N ALA A 105 -7.37 5.84 17.27
CA ALA A 105 -7.89 5.11 18.42
C ALA A 105 -6.95 3.97 18.84
N ASP A 106 -6.76 3.82 20.15
CA ASP A 106 -6.09 2.66 20.72
C ASP A 106 -6.90 1.39 20.37
N ARG A 107 -6.21 0.36 19.88
CA ARG A 107 -6.80 -0.88 19.33
C ARG A 107 -7.63 -0.67 18.06
N GLY A 108 -7.44 0.46 17.37
CA GLY A 108 -8.07 0.71 16.09
C GLY A 108 -7.76 -0.41 15.10
N ARG A 109 -8.75 -0.86 14.34
CA ARG A 109 -8.60 -2.04 13.48
C ARG A 109 -7.79 -1.69 12.25
N VAL A 110 -6.96 -2.64 11.82
CA VAL A 110 -6.27 -2.59 10.54
C VAL A 110 -6.84 -3.67 9.64
N ARG A 111 -7.28 -3.30 8.44
CA ARG A 111 -7.97 -4.17 7.49
C ARG A 111 -7.56 -3.85 6.06
N MET A 112 -7.90 -4.76 5.16
CA MET A 112 -7.85 -4.53 3.72
C MET A 112 -9.01 -3.61 3.31
N GLN A 113 -8.77 -2.59 2.50
CA GLN A 113 -9.79 -1.70 1.94
C GLN A 113 -9.35 -1.20 0.56
N ARG A 114 -10.31 -0.89 -0.33
CA ARG A 114 -9.99 -0.21 -1.59
C ARG A 114 -9.16 1.04 -1.30
N CYS A 115 -8.15 1.26 -2.13
CA CYS A 115 -7.25 2.40 -1.99
C CYS A 115 -8.00 3.71 -2.24
N ASP A 116 -7.88 4.65 -1.32
CA ASP A 116 -8.45 5.99 -1.39
C ASP A 116 -7.50 6.98 -0.71
N GLY A 117 -6.84 7.80 -1.53
CA GLY A 117 -5.87 8.80 -1.09
C GLY A 117 -6.45 9.89 -0.21
N SER A 118 -7.77 10.08 -0.18
CA SER A 118 -8.44 11.06 0.70
C SER A 118 -8.59 10.56 2.15
N LEU A 119 -8.46 9.25 2.38
CA LEU A 119 -8.60 8.65 3.71
C LEU A 119 -7.30 8.71 4.49
N GLN A 120 -7.29 9.46 5.59
CA GLN A 120 -6.15 9.53 6.52
C GLN A 120 -5.68 8.14 6.99
N GLY A 121 -6.61 7.20 7.18
CA GLY A 121 -6.30 5.82 7.59
C GLY A 121 -5.52 5.00 6.56
N GLN A 122 -5.31 5.52 5.35
CA GLN A 122 -4.51 4.87 4.30
C GLN A 122 -3.26 5.67 3.91
N GLN A 123 -3.01 6.79 4.60
CA GLN A 123 -1.88 7.67 4.40
C GLN A 123 -0.76 7.30 5.38
N TRP A 124 -0.01 6.26 5.04
CA TRP A 124 1.05 5.72 5.87
C TRP A 124 2.37 6.43 5.64
N LEU A 125 3.09 6.66 6.73
CA LEU A 125 4.43 7.18 6.79
C LEU A 125 5.32 6.05 7.32
N TYR A 126 6.32 5.67 6.53
CA TYR A 126 7.33 4.71 6.98
C TYR A 126 8.65 5.42 7.22
N ASP A 127 9.14 5.32 8.44
CA ASP A 127 10.46 5.79 8.83
C ASP A 127 11.41 4.59 8.91
N ARG A 128 12.37 4.55 7.99
CA ARG A 128 13.34 3.44 7.89
C ARG A 128 14.35 3.43 9.04
N GLU A 129 14.64 4.58 9.65
CA GLU A 129 15.60 4.66 10.75
C GLU A 129 14.99 4.09 12.03
N THR A 130 13.77 4.52 12.37
CA THR A 130 13.08 4.06 13.57
C THR A 130 12.36 2.72 13.36
N GLY A 131 12.00 2.40 12.11
CA GLY A 131 11.16 1.26 11.74
C GLY A 131 9.66 1.50 11.98
N LEU A 132 9.24 2.72 12.31
CA LEU A 132 7.84 3.01 12.58
C LEU A 132 7.04 3.11 11.28
N VAL A 133 5.91 2.42 11.23
CA VAL A 133 4.86 2.59 10.22
C VAL A 133 3.70 3.28 10.92
N ARG A 134 3.37 4.50 10.51
CA ARG A 134 2.42 5.35 11.25
C ARG A 134 1.54 6.15 10.32
N ILE A 135 0.46 6.67 10.86
CA ILE A 135 -0.36 7.67 10.20
C ILE A 135 -0.14 9.05 10.82
N ASN A 136 -0.59 10.11 10.13
CA ASN A 136 -0.60 11.44 10.71
C ASN A 136 -1.59 11.47 11.89
N GLY A 137 -1.12 11.73 13.12
CA GLY A 137 -1.94 11.60 14.34
C GLY A 137 -1.30 10.81 15.50
N GLY A 138 -0.17 10.12 15.25
CA GLY A 138 0.70 9.59 16.32
C GLY A 138 0.34 8.17 16.75
N PHE A 139 -0.36 7.48 15.87
CA PHE A 139 -0.68 6.07 15.97
C PHE A 139 0.16 5.29 14.97
N CYS A 140 0.67 4.17 15.44
CA CYS A 140 1.56 3.26 14.74
C CYS A 140 0.85 1.95 14.46
N LEU A 141 1.27 1.30 13.38
CA LEU A 141 1.01 -0.11 13.16
C LEU A 141 1.71 -0.90 14.27
N ASP A 142 0.92 -1.60 15.07
CA ASP A 142 1.36 -2.31 16.26
C ASP A 142 0.96 -3.77 16.19
N ALA A 143 1.93 -4.65 16.48
CA ALA A 143 1.68 -6.04 16.78
C ALA A 143 2.02 -6.30 18.26
N PRO A 144 1.02 -6.40 19.16
CA PRO A 144 1.27 -6.61 20.58
C PRO A 144 1.78 -8.02 20.90
N GLN A 145 1.61 -8.95 19.95
CA GLN A 145 2.14 -10.33 20.01
C GLN A 145 2.94 -10.61 18.73
N PRO A 146 4.08 -9.92 18.53
CA PRO A 146 4.75 -9.85 17.22
C PRO A 146 5.50 -11.13 16.83
N ASN A 147 5.64 -12.07 17.77
CA ASN A 147 6.26 -13.39 17.59
C ASN A 147 5.24 -14.55 17.59
N ALA A 148 3.95 -14.27 17.72
CA ALA A 148 2.90 -15.28 17.70
C ALA A 148 2.24 -15.34 16.32
N SER A 149 2.25 -16.51 15.67
CA SER A 149 1.46 -16.75 14.46
C SER A 149 -0.02 -16.55 14.75
N GLY A 150 -0.73 -15.79 13.91
CA GLY A 150 -2.09 -15.35 14.18
C GLY A 150 -2.19 -14.11 15.09
N GLY A 151 -1.05 -13.56 15.53
CA GLY A 151 -1.00 -12.34 16.34
C GLY A 151 -1.70 -11.18 15.64
N LYS A 152 -2.48 -10.39 16.39
CA LYS A 152 -3.21 -9.27 15.82
C LYS A 152 -2.26 -8.16 15.39
N VAL A 153 -2.64 -7.42 14.36
CA VAL A 153 -2.07 -6.12 14.01
C VAL A 153 -3.15 -5.07 14.15
N HIS A 154 -2.86 -3.98 14.85
CA HIS A 154 -3.82 -2.90 15.10
C HIS A 154 -3.14 -1.52 15.13
N MET A 155 -3.94 -0.48 15.29
CA MET A 155 -3.46 0.86 15.63
C MET A 155 -3.26 0.98 17.13
N TRP A 156 -2.12 1.54 17.51
CA TRP A 156 -1.82 1.89 18.89
C TRP A 156 -1.02 3.19 18.90
N ARG A 157 -1.14 3.99 19.96
CA ARG A 157 -0.21 5.11 20.14
C ARG A 157 1.23 4.64 19.95
N CYS A 158 2.02 5.43 19.23
CA CYS A 158 3.38 5.06 18.98
C CYS A 158 4.22 5.12 20.26
N LEU A 159 4.99 4.08 20.55
CA LEU A 159 5.79 3.92 21.76
C LEU A 159 7.25 3.62 21.40
N ARG A 160 8.17 4.26 22.12
CA ARG A 160 9.60 4.08 21.91
C ARG A 160 10.10 2.76 22.46
N GLY A 161 11.07 2.16 21.76
CA GLY A 161 11.67 0.89 22.17
C GLY A 161 10.73 -0.32 22.09
N VAL A 162 9.45 -0.13 21.75
CA VAL A 162 8.50 -1.22 21.54
C VAL A 162 8.78 -1.84 20.18
N ARG A 163 9.54 -2.94 20.19
CA ARG A 163 9.88 -3.69 18.98
C ARG A 163 8.65 -4.21 18.22
N GLY A 164 7.50 -4.35 18.88
CA GLY A 164 6.21 -4.72 18.24
C GLY A 164 5.66 -3.64 17.29
N GLN A 165 6.22 -2.43 17.32
CA GLN A 165 5.90 -1.33 16.41
C GLN A 165 7.03 -1.03 15.40
N GLN A 166 8.10 -1.84 15.43
CA GLN A 166 9.25 -1.65 14.56
C GLN A 166 9.24 -2.70 13.45
N TRP A 167 9.29 -2.18 12.24
CA TRP A 167 9.12 -2.93 11.01
C TRP A 167 10.29 -2.69 10.06
N ASP A 168 10.79 -3.79 9.51
CA ASP A 168 11.76 -3.78 8.42
C ASP A 168 11.01 -4.09 7.13
N TYR A 169 10.99 -3.14 6.20
CA TYR A 169 10.40 -3.32 4.88
C TYR A 169 11.49 -3.66 3.86
N ASP A 170 11.36 -4.81 3.19
CA ASP A 170 12.17 -5.17 2.03
C ASP A 170 11.39 -4.90 0.74
N PRO A 171 11.74 -3.86 -0.05
CA PRO A 171 11.04 -3.54 -1.29
C PRO A 171 11.23 -4.59 -2.40
N ARG A 172 12.28 -5.43 -2.32
CA ARG A 172 12.50 -6.51 -3.31
C ARG A 172 11.58 -7.69 -3.02
N ALA A 173 11.52 -8.12 -1.76
CA ALA A 173 10.62 -9.18 -1.33
C ALA A 173 9.16 -8.70 -1.19
N GLY A 174 8.95 -7.39 -1.02
CA GLY A 174 7.65 -6.80 -0.65
C GLY A 174 7.24 -7.10 0.79
N GLN A 175 8.11 -7.65 1.63
CA GLN A 175 7.73 -8.08 2.98
C GLN A 175 7.82 -6.92 3.98
N LEU A 176 6.75 -6.72 4.74
CA LEU A 176 6.75 -5.86 5.93
C LEU A 176 6.91 -6.76 7.16
N LYS A 177 8.14 -6.87 7.65
CA LYS A 177 8.54 -7.82 8.67
C LYS A 177 8.70 -7.11 10.00
N SER A 178 8.07 -7.63 11.05
CA SER A 178 8.34 -7.17 12.41
C SER A 178 9.80 -7.52 12.77
N ARG A 179 10.46 -6.67 13.55
CA ARG A 179 11.80 -6.97 14.10
C ARG A 179 11.85 -8.20 15.03
N TYR A 180 10.70 -8.84 15.31
CA TYR A 180 10.61 -10.17 15.95
C TYR A 180 10.60 -11.35 14.97
N GLY A 181 10.53 -11.13 13.67
CA GLY A 181 10.73 -12.16 12.66
C GLY A 181 9.49 -12.60 11.86
N LEU A 182 8.28 -12.20 12.27
CA LEU A 182 7.04 -12.50 11.53
C LEU A 182 6.66 -11.36 10.57
N CYS A 183 5.91 -11.69 9.53
CA CYS A 183 5.47 -10.76 8.50
C CYS A 183 4.01 -10.35 8.71
N VAL A 184 3.66 -9.13 8.28
CA VAL A 184 2.26 -8.70 8.14
C VAL A 184 1.63 -9.48 6.99
N ASP A 185 0.58 -10.22 7.30
CA ASP A 185 -0.15 -11.11 6.39
C ASP A 185 -1.62 -10.72 6.32
N ALA A 186 -2.13 -10.45 5.12
CA ALA A 186 -3.55 -10.31 4.86
C ALA A 186 -4.21 -11.69 4.78
N TYR A 187 -5.19 -11.96 5.65
CA TYR A 187 -5.91 -13.24 5.61
C TYR A 187 -6.48 -13.56 4.22
N ARG A 188 -6.94 -12.50 3.53
CA ARG A 188 -7.26 -12.47 2.09
C ARG A 188 -6.82 -11.11 1.56
N ASN A 189 -5.92 -11.08 0.59
CA ASN A 189 -5.35 -9.83 0.10
C ASN A 189 -6.22 -9.11 -0.96
N ASN A 190 -7.28 -9.77 -1.45
CA ASN A 190 -8.22 -9.30 -2.48
C ASN A 190 -9.63 -9.00 -1.93
N ASP A 191 -9.87 -9.17 -0.63
CA ASP A 191 -11.19 -9.06 0.00
C ASP A 191 -11.25 -7.80 0.88
N PRO A 192 -11.96 -6.73 0.45
CA PRO A 192 -12.18 -5.56 1.28
C PRO A 192 -12.90 -5.92 2.60
N GLY A 193 -12.30 -5.54 3.72
CA GLY A 193 -12.77 -5.88 5.06
C GLY A 193 -12.02 -7.05 5.70
N SER A 194 -11.23 -7.79 4.92
CA SER A 194 -10.33 -8.82 5.43
C SER A 194 -9.33 -8.26 6.44
N GLY A 195 -9.04 -9.04 7.48
CA GLY A 195 -8.10 -8.66 8.52
C GLY A 195 -6.65 -8.93 8.14
N VAL A 196 -5.74 -8.30 8.87
CA VAL A 196 -4.31 -8.63 8.84
C VAL A 196 -3.85 -9.23 10.16
N HIS A 197 -2.80 -10.03 10.10
CA HIS A 197 -2.24 -10.73 11.26
C HIS A 197 -0.75 -11.00 11.06
N MET A 198 -0.07 -11.39 12.13
CA MET A 198 1.31 -11.83 12.11
C MET A 198 1.39 -13.28 11.63
N TRP A 199 2.24 -13.57 10.64
CA TRP A 199 2.41 -14.93 10.12
C TRP A 199 3.88 -15.21 9.76
N PRO A 200 4.33 -16.49 9.76
CA PRO A 200 5.65 -16.84 9.24
C PRO A 200 5.85 -16.29 7.83
N CYS A 201 6.97 -15.59 7.64
CA CYS A 201 7.32 -15.03 6.35
C CYS A 201 7.53 -16.13 5.32
N SER A 202 6.90 -16.01 4.15
CA SER A 202 7.06 -16.93 3.04
C SER A 202 7.33 -16.16 1.76
N GLU A 203 8.42 -16.49 1.07
CA GLU A 203 8.72 -15.91 -0.24
C GLU A 203 7.68 -16.38 -1.26
N GLY A 204 7.10 -15.45 -2.02
CA GLY A 204 6.04 -15.75 -2.98
C GLY A 204 4.63 -15.84 -2.39
N ASN A 205 4.44 -15.72 -1.07
CA ASN A 205 3.11 -15.57 -0.49
C ASN A 205 2.58 -14.13 -0.71
N TRP A 206 1.68 -13.99 -1.67
CA TRP A 206 1.06 -12.72 -2.07
C TRP A 206 0.27 -12.02 -0.96
N ASN A 207 -0.16 -12.75 0.06
CA ASN A 207 -0.81 -12.17 1.24
C ASN A 207 0.15 -11.36 2.13
N GLN A 208 1.46 -11.55 1.95
CA GLN A 208 2.51 -10.89 2.73
C GLN A 208 3.35 -9.91 1.89
N MET A 209 2.96 -9.67 0.64
CA MET A 209 3.69 -8.81 -0.29
C MET A 209 2.97 -7.47 -0.45
N TRP A 210 3.68 -6.43 -0.05
CA TRP A 210 3.24 -5.06 0.06
C TRP A 210 4.12 -4.14 -0.79
N VAL A 211 3.50 -3.10 -1.33
CA VAL A 211 4.15 -2.04 -2.08
C VAL A 211 3.79 -0.72 -1.43
N PHE A 212 4.81 0.04 -1.03
CA PHE A 212 4.64 1.45 -0.65
C PHE A 212 4.57 2.29 -1.94
N GLY A 213 3.52 3.08 -2.11
CA GLY A 213 3.35 3.86 -3.34
C GLY A 213 2.18 4.84 -3.32
N GLY A 214 2.10 5.65 -4.38
CA GLY A 214 1.18 6.76 -4.51
C GLY A 214 -0.30 6.36 -4.52
N ALA A 215 -1.15 7.36 -4.30
CA ALA A 215 -2.61 7.30 -4.24
C ALA A 215 -3.32 6.91 -5.54
N GLU A 216 -2.57 6.53 -6.57
CA GLU A 216 -3.13 6.23 -7.88
C GLU A 216 -3.87 4.89 -7.84
N GLU A 217 -5.14 4.96 -8.23
CA GLU A 217 -5.92 3.78 -8.51
C GLU A 217 -5.18 2.89 -9.50
N ILE A 218 -5.31 1.58 -9.33
CA ILE A 218 -4.80 0.66 -10.35
C ILE A 218 -5.64 0.88 -11.59
N GLY A 219 -5.06 1.33 -12.70
CA GLY A 219 -5.79 1.39 -13.97
C GLY A 219 -6.30 0.00 -14.36
N GLY A 220 -7.44 -0.05 -15.03
CA GLY A 220 -7.97 -1.26 -15.65
C GLY A 220 -8.41 -0.95 -17.07
N VAL A 221 -8.37 -1.96 -17.94
CA VAL A 221 -8.82 -1.86 -19.33
C VAL A 221 -9.97 -2.82 -19.57
N LEU A 222 -10.84 -2.46 -20.49
CA LEU A 222 -11.82 -3.40 -21.04
C LEU A 222 -11.11 -4.33 -22.02
N LEU A 223 -11.43 -5.63 -21.96
CA LEU A 223 -11.04 -6.61 -22.99
C LEU A 223 -12.23 -6.79 -23.93
N ARG A 224 -12.31 -5.97 -24.99
CA ARG A 224 -13.42 -5.95 -25.93
C ARG A 224 -13.19 -6.91 -27.09
N SER A 225 -14.10 -7.86 -27.28
CA SER A 225 -14.09 -8.79 -28.42
C SER A 225 -14.34 -8.04 -29.73
N VAL A 226 -13.49 -8.28 -30.74
CA VAL A 226 -13.68 -7.71 -32.08
C VAL A 226 -14.90 -8.32 -32.78
N SER A 227 -15.16 -9.63 -32.61
CA SER A 227 -16.28 -10.31 -33.29
C SER A 227 -17.65 -10.10 -32.63
N ARG A 228 -17.70 -9.85 -31.32
CA ARG A 228 -18.95 -9.76 -30.54
C ARG A 228 -19.31 -8.35 -30.09
N ASP A 229 -18.38 -7.41 -30.19
CA ASP A 229 -18.53 -6.04 -29.66
C ASP A 229 -18.92 -5.99 -28.17
N SER A 230 -18.51 -7.03 -27.43
CA SER A 230 -18.82 -7.25 -26.01
C SER A 230 -17.52 -7.42 -25.23
N CYS A 231 -17.56 -7.14 -23.92
CA CYS A 231 -16.40 -7.13 -23.05
C CYS A 231 -16.34 -8.36 -22.15
N VAL A 232 -15.13 -8.83 -21.87
CA VAL A 232 -14.90 -9.92 -20.92
C VAL A 232 -15.36 -9.50 -19.53
N GLU A 233 -16.26 -10.28 -18.95
CA GLU A 233 -16.81 -10.07 -17.61
C GLU A 233 -16.65 -11.32 -16.75
N SER A 234 -16.34 -11.14 -15.47
CA SER A 234 -16.61 -12.18 -14.47
C SER A 234 -17.72 -11.74 -13.53
N ALA A 235 -18.90 -12.34 -13.69
CA ALA A 235 -20.10 -11.98 -12.93
C ALA A 235 -19.96 -12.29 -11.43
N ASP A 236 -19.20 -13.34 -11.08
CA ASP A 236 -18.89 -13.72 -9.69
C ASP A 236 -17.65 -13.00 -9.12
N PHE A 237 -17.10 -12.04 -9.88
CA PHE A 237 -15.96 -11.19 -9.52
C PHE A 237 -14.77 -11.97 -8.95
N ALA A 238 -14.54 -11.91 -7.63
CA ALA A 238 -13.35 -12.46 -6.97
C ALA A 238 -13.59 -13.85 -6.33
N ALA A 239 -14.63 -14.58 -6.76
CA ALA A 239 -14.87 -15.94 -6.29
C ALA A 239 -14.06 -16.97 -7.09
N ASN A 240 -13.36 -17.88 -6.39
CA ASN A 240 -12.65 -18.99 -7.04
C ASN A 240 -13.61 -19.87 -7.85
N GLY A 241 -13.29 -20.07 -9.14
CA GLY A 241 -14.11 -20.81 -10.08
C GLY A 241 -15.24 -19.99 -10.69
N GLY A 242 -15.28 -18.67 -10.43
CA GLY A 242 -16.25 -17.76 -11.03
C GLY A 242 -16.21 -17.83 -12.55
N GLU A 243 -17.39 -17.84 -13.17
CA GLU A 243 -17.50 -17.94 -14.61
C GLU A 243 -17.02 -16.65 -15.30
N ILE A 244 -16.51 -16.82 -16.52
CA ILE A 244 -16.12 -15.71 -17.39
C ILE A 244 -16.97 -15.78 -18.64
N GLY A 245 -17.60 -14.66 -18.97
CA GLY A 245 -18.44 -14.52 -20.15
C GLY A 245 -18.22 -13.21 -20.87
N LEU A 246 -19.11 -12.95 -21.83
CA LEU A 246 -19.16 -11.70 -22.58
C LEU A 246 -20.43 -10.92 -22.22
N ALA A 247 -20.26 -9.63 -21.95
CA ALA A 247 -21.36 -8.73 -21.60
C ALA A 247 -21.21 -7.37 -22.30
N PRO A 248 -22.28 -6.56 -22.38
CA PRO A 248 -22.17 -5.19 -22.87
C PRO A 248 -21.09 -4.42 -22.12
N CYS A 249 -20.21 -3.75 -22.86
CA CYS A 249 -19.08 -3.03 -22.31
C CYS A 249 -19.51 -1.90 -21.39
N ASN A 250 -19.03 -1.92 -20.13
CA ASN A 250 -19.30 -0.92 -19.12
C ASN A 250 -17.99 -0.54 -18.39
N PRO A 251 -17.37 0.61 -18.70
CA PRO A 251 -16.12 1.03 -18.05
C PRO A 251 -16.25 1.37 -16.56
N ALA A 252 -17.48 1.47 -16.03
CA ALA A 252 -17.72 1.64 -14.59
C ALA A 252 -17.88 0.29 -13.85
N ALA A 253 -17.94 -0.84 -14.56
CA ALA A 253 -18.10 -2.15 -13.96
C ALA A 253 -16.74 -2.76 -13.58
N GLU A 254 -16.46 -2.88 -12.28
CA GLU A 254 -15.23 -3.54 -11.78
C GLU A 254 -15.10 -5.00 -12.25
N SER A 255 -16.22 -5.67 -12.54
CA SER A 255 -16.28 -7.02 -13.10
C SER A 255 -15.75 -7.12 -14.54
N GLN A 256 -15.56 -5.98 -15.23
CA GLN A 256 -15.08 -5.90 -16.62
C GLN A 256 -13.73 -5.20 -16.76
N LEU A 257 -13.19 -4.65 -15.67
CA LEU A 257 -11.90 -3.98 -15.71
C LEU A 257 -10.80 -5.01 -15.46
N TRP A 258 -9.90 -5.17 -16.41
CA TRP A 258 -8.79 -6.13 -16.34
C TRP A 258 -7.45 -5.41 -16.25
N VAL A 259 -6.54 -6.00 -15.51
CA VAL A 259 -5.15 -5.58 -15.35
C VAL A 259 -4.28 -6.66 -15.95
N THR A 260 -3.56 -6.32 -17.01
CA THR A 260 -2.52 -7.18 -17.59
C THR A 260 -1.18 -6.69 -17.09
N ASP A 261 -0.48 -7.54 -16.35
CA ASP A 261 0.86 -7.24 -15.85
C ASP A 261 1.87 -7.97 -16.72
N SER A 262 2.50 -7.23 -17.63
CA SER A 262 3.51 -7.77 -18.55
C SER A 262 4.75 -8.32 -17.83
N ALA A 263 5.07 -7.82 -16.63
CA ALA A 263 6.22 -8.29 -15.86
C ALA A 263 5.96 -9.66 -15.24
N SER A 264 4.75 -9.90 -14.74
CA SER A 264 4.35 -11.22 -14.22
C SER A 264 3.83 -12.15 -15.30
N GLY A 265 3.24 -11.61 -16.37
CA GLY A 265 2.43 -12.34 -17.33
C GLY A 265 1.03 -12.65 -16.83
N LEU A 266 0.58 -12.14 -15.68
CA LEU A 266 -0.78 -12.38 -15.21
C LEU A 266 -1.79 -11.42 -15.86
N ALA A 267 -3.01 -11.92 -16.06
CA ALA A 267 -4.19 -11.12 -16.34
C ALA A 267 -5.18 -11.33 -15.18
N ARG A 268 -5.70 -10.24 -14.61
CA ARG A 268 -6.61 -10.31 -13.46
C ARG A 268 -7.68 -9.25 -13.52
N LEU A 269 -8.77 -9.46 -12.82
CA LEU A 269 -9.74 -8.39 -12.55
C LEU A 269 -9.07 -7.27 -11.74
N ARG A 270 -9.48 -6.04 -12.02
CA ARG A 270 -9.14 -4.87 -11.24
C ARG A 270 -9.67 -5.10 -9.83
N TYR A 271 -8.74 -5.12 -8.86
CA TYR A 271 -9.01 -5.48 -7.46
C TYR A 271 -9.52 -6.92 -7.19
N GLY A 272 -9.59 -7.78 -8.21
CA GLY A 272 -10.04 -9.17 -8.08
C GLY A 272 -8.91 -10.21 -8.29
N ILE A 273 -9.29 -11.39 -8.78
CA ILE A 273 -8.40 -12.54 -8.97
C ILE A 273 -8.07 -12.79 -10.46
N CYS A 274 -7.28 -13.81 -10.74
CA CYS A 274 -6.62 -14.01 -12.03
C CYS A 274 -7.45 -14.82 -13.01
N LEU A 275 -7.33 -14.48 -14.29
CA LEU A 275 -7.77 -15.29 -15.41
C LEU A 275 -6.97 -16.61 -15.42
N ASP A 276 -7.67 -17.75 -15.39
CA ASP A 276 -7.07 -19.08 -15.32
C ASP A 276 -7.65 -19.98 -16.41
N ALA A 277 -6.76 -20.69 -17.11
CA ALA A 277 -7.11 -21.79 -18.02
C ALA A 277 -6.63 -23.13 -17.43
N PRO A 278 -7.48 -23.87 -16.70
CA PRO A 278 -7.06 -25.09 -16.02
C PRO A 278 -6.50 -26.15 -16.98
N PHE A 279 -7.02 -26.22 -18.21
CA PHE A 279 -6.52 -27.06 -19.30
C PHE A 279 -5.89 -26.24 -20.43
N ARG A 280 -4.90 -25.39 -20.10
CA ARG A 280 -4.25 -24.43 -21.01
C ARG A 280 -3.74 -24.95 -22.38
N SER A 281 -3.53 -26.26 -22.51
CA SER A 281 -3.02 -26.90 -23.75
C SER A 281 -4.10 -27.71 -24.48
N ARG A 282 -5.36 -27.60 -24.07
CA ARG A 282 -6.48 -28.33 -24.66
C ARG A 282 -7.40 -27.37 -25.41
N ARG A 283 -7.59 -27.63 -26.69
CA ARG A 283 -8.57 -26.95 -27.55
C ARG A 283 -9.99 -27.06 -26.97
N GLY A 284 -10.76 -25.98 -27.04
CA GLY A 284 -12.09 -25.86 -26.45
C GLY A 284 -12.11 -25.80 -24.92
N SER A 285 -10.96 -25.67 -24.24
CA SER A 285 -10.97 -25.50 -22.78
C SER A 285 -11.56 -24.15 -22.41
N SER A 286 -12.56 -24.14 -21.55
CA SER A 286 -13.10 -22.92 -20.93
C SER A 286 -12.09 -22.28 -19.97
N LEU A 287 -12.24 -20.98 -19.77
CA LEU A 287 -11.51 -20.18 -18.79
C LEU A 287 -12.42 -19.85 -17.59
N HIS A 288 -11.82 -19.57 -16.45
CA HIS A 288 -12.51 -19.05 -15.27
C HIS A 288 -11.60 -18.06 -14.53
N VAL A 289 -12.09 -17.51 -13.42
CA VAL A 289 -11.25 -16.77 -12.47
C VAL A 289 -10.81 -17.63 -11.28
N TRP A 290 -9.56 -17.47 -10.85
CA TRP A 290 -8.99 -18.17 -9.70
C TRP A 290 -7.95 -17.32 -8.99
N ASP A 291 -7.73 -17.58 -7.70
CA ASP A 291 -6.70 -16.94 -6.88
C ASP A 291 -5.36 -16.91 -7.62
N CYS A 292 -4.76 -15.72 -7.66
CA CYS A 292 -3.55 -15.47 -8.41
C CYS A 292 -2.35 -16.25 -7.85
N ASN A 293 -1.63 -16.95 -8.72
CA ASN A 293 -0.44 -17.72 -8.41
C ASN A 293 0.62 -17.62 -9.52
N PHE A 294 1.77 -17.04 -9.19
CA PHE A 294 2.91 -16.78 -10.09
C PHE A 294 3.63 -18.04 -10.57
N ALA A 295 3.49 -19.14 -9.84
CA ALA A 295 4.00 -20.42 -10.28
C ALA A 295 2.97 -21.17 -11.15
N ASN A 296 1.69 -20.77 -11.10
CA ASN A 296 0.63 -21.42 -11.84
C ASN A 296 0.69 -21.01 -13.31
N ARG A 297 1.24 -21.88 -14.15
CA ARG A 297 1.35 -21.70 -15.60
C ARG A 297 0.00 -21.51 -16.31
N ASN A 298 -1.12 -21.86 -15.68
CA ASN A 298 -2.46 -21.69 -16.24
C ASN A 298 -2.94 -20.23 -16.23
N GLN A 299 -2.28 -19.36 -15.48
CA GLN A 299 -2.68 -17.95 -15.30
C GLN A 299 -1.77 -16.97 -16.04
N HIS A 300 -0.85 -17.50 -16.86
CA HIS A 300 0.12 -16.70 -17.57
C HIS A 300 -0.28 -16.50 -19.02
N TRP A 301 -0.32 -15.24 -19.42
CA TRP A 301 -0.84 -14.75 -20.67
C TRP A 301 0.17 -13.83 -21.35
N GLU A 302 0.14 -13.81 -22.67
CA GLU A 302 0.91 -12.91 -23.51
C GLU A 302 -0.05 -12.23 -24.48
N TYR A 303 -0.14 -10.90 -24.41
CA TYR A 303 -0.95 -10.12 -25.34
C TYR A 303 -0.09 -9.63 -26.49
N ASN A 304 -0.40 -10.07 -27.71
CA ASN A 304 0.26 -9.60 -28.91
C ASN A 304 -0.47 -8.38 -29.47
N THR A 305 0.15 -7.20 -29.36
CA THR A 305 -0.45 -5.94 -29.82
C THR A 305 -0.61 -5.85 -31.34
N SER A 306 0.15 -6.62 -32.12
CA SER A 306 0.07 -6.61 -33.58
C SER A 306 -1.08 -7.48 -34.09
N THR A 307 -1.31 -8.63 -33.47
CA THR A 307 -2.41 -9.53 -33.85
C THR A 307 -3.67 -9.33 -33.00
N MET A 308 -3.59 -8.56 -31.91
CA MET A 308 -4.63 -8.37 -30.90
C MET A 308 -5.04 -9.68 -30.21
N GLN A 309 -4.16 -10.69 -30.16
CA GLN A 309 -4.47 -11.99 -29.55
C GLN A 309 -3.93 -12.08 -28.12
N LEU A 310 -4.74 -12.64 -27.23
CA LEU A 310 -4.32 -13.03 -25.89
C LEU A 310 -3.96 -14.53 -25.91
N VAL A 311 -2.70 -14.85 -25.68
CA VAL A 311 -2.14 -16.20 -25.81
C VAL A 311 -1.85 -16.78 -24.43
N SER A 312 -2.21 -18.03 -24.20
CA SER A 312 -1.73 -18.77 -23.04
C SER A 312 -0.23 -19.01 -23.16
N LYS A 313 0.58 -18.31 -22.35
CA LYS A 313 2.05 -18.28 -22.45
C LYS A 313 2.70 -19.67 -22.42
N TYR A 314 2.14 -20.58 -21.62
CA TYR A 314 2.65 -21.95 -21.47
C TYR A 314 1.73 -23.01 -22.10
N GLY A 315 0.65 -22.58 -22.75
CA GLY A 315 -0.29 -23.44 -23.46
C GLY A 315 -0.12 -23.39 -24.97
N GLY A 316 0.21 -22.21 -25.50
CA GLY A 316 0.34 -21.93 -26.94
C GLY A 316 -0.99 -21.70 -27.67
N LEU A 317 -2.12 -21.74 -26.95
CA LEU A 317 -3.46 -21.51 -27.49
C LEU A 317 -3.92 -20.07 -27.25
N CYS A 318 -4.78 -19.59 -28.14
CA CYS A 318 -5.34 -18.23 -28.10
C CYS A 318 -6.73 -18.23 -27.45
N VAL A 319 -7.04 -17.16 -26.72
CA VAL A 319 -8.37 -16.94 -26.16
C VAL A 319 -9.32 -16.53 -27.28
N ALA A 320 -10.41 -17.28 -27.44
CA ALA A 320 -11.45 -17.07 -28.43
C ALA A 320 -12.81 -16.78 -27.75
N ALA A 321 -13.59 -15.90 -28.35
CA ALA A 321 -14.98 -15.62 -28.00
C ALA A 321 -15.91 -16.68 -28.62
N GLU A 322 -16.36 -17.64 -27.81
CA GLU A 322 -17.29 -18.70 -28.22
C GLU A 322 -18.66 -18.52 -27.58
N GLN A 323 -19.67 -18.23 -28.42
CA GLN A 323 -21.03 -17.88 -27.96
C GLN A 323 -20.96 -16.72 -26.94
N ASP A 324 -21.33 -16.98 -25.69
CA ASP A 324 -21.30 -16.02 -24.57
C ASP A 324 -20.15 -16.31 -23.57
N ALA A 325 -19.20 -17.16 -23.94
CA ALA A 325 -18.08 -17.62 -23.11
C ALA A 325 -16.71 -17.44 -23.78
N LEU A 326 -15.65 -17.74 -23.02
CA LEU A 326 -14.28 -17.80 -23.52
C LEU A 326 -13.79 -19.24 -23.59
N ALA A 327 -13.10 -19.59 -24.68
CA ALA A 327 -12.44 -20.86 -24.86
C ALA A 327 -11.02 -20.69 -25.41
N LEU A 328 -10.20 -21.74 -25.28
CA LEU A 328 -8.87 -21.80 -25.89
C LEU A 328 -8.88 -22.50 -27.23
N GLU A 329 -8.37 -21.83 -28.26
CA GLU A 329 -8.35 -22.31 -29.64
C GLU A 329 -6.95 -22.21 -30.26
N GLU A 330 -6.76 -22.88 -31.40
CA GLU A 330 -5.54 -22.71 -32.20
C GLU A 330 -5.45 -21.26 -32.69
N CYS A 331 -4.29 -20.64 -32.51
CA CYS A 331 -4.10 -19.25 -32.85
C CYS A 331 -4.21 -18.98 -34.36
N ASP A 332 -5.19 -18.18 -34.74
CA ASP A 332 -5.39 -17.65 -36.09
C ASP A 332 -5.58 -16.12 -36.01
N PRO A 333 -4.58 -15.31 -36.44
CA PRO A 333 -4.66 -13.85 -36.35
C PRO A 333 -5.69 -13.24 -37.31
N SER A 334 -6.24 -14.02 -38.24
CA SER A 334 -7.33 -13.59 -39.14
C SER A 334 -8.72 -13.84 -38.55
N ASP A 335 -8.83 -14.62 -37.47
CA ASP A 335 -10.09 -14.89 -36.79
C ASP A 335 -10.43 -13.76 -35.80
N ASP A 336 -11.44 -12.97 -36.13
CA ASP A 336 -11.93 -11.89 -35.27
C ASP A 336 -12.45 -12.37 -33.91
N ALA A 337 -12.81 -13.65 -33.75
CA ALA A 337 -13.18 -14.21 -32.45
C ALA A 337 -11.99 -14.30 -31.48
N GLN A 338 -10.76 -14.29 -31.99
CA GLN A 338 -9.54 -14.38 -31.18
C GLN A 338 -8.90 -13.01 -30.92
N ARG A 339 -9.54 -11.94 -31.38
CA ARG A 339 -8.99 -10.58 -31.35
C ARG A 339 -9.69 -9.73 -30.29
N TRP A 340 -8.86 -9.09 -29.46
CA TRP A 340 -9.26 -8.35 -28.27
C TRP A 340 -8.66 -6.95 -28.29
N ARG A 341 -9.52 -5.92 -28.24
CA ARG A 341 -9.10 -4.53 -28.03
C ARG A 341 -8.99 -4.25 -26.54
N LEU A 342 -7.90 -3.61 -26.14
CA LEU A 342 -7.70 -3.11 -24.77
C LEU A 342 -8.08 -1.63 -24.80
N GLU A 343 -9.21 -1.29 -24.17
CA GLU A 343 -9.82 0.05 -24.18
C GLU A 343 -9.92 0.66 -22.79
#